data_AF-A0A6B8VST3-F1
#
_entry.id   AF-A0A6B8VST3-F1
#
_cell.length_a   1.000
_cell.length_b   1.000
_cell.length_c   1.000
_cell.angle_alpha   90.00
_cell.angle_beta   90.00
_cell.angle_gamma   90.00
#
_symmetry.space_group_name_H-M   'P 1'
#
loop_
_entity.id
_entity.type
_entity.pdbx_description
1 polymer ?
#
loop_
_entity_poly.entity_id
_entity_poly.type
_entity_poly.pdbx_seq_one_letter_code
_entity_poly.pdbx_strand_id
1 'polypeptide(L)'
;MNAPVFLGFPSDSYAAASINRGDELPPDFDREWFEFSNPADPLHQINIDLTWVESHWHCGFGTSACKGIDAQNPAVGCCGHGAFLVDDTDRAQLVDAVHRMPDKFWQLKPASLDEGDLEPWLEWDELDDEDGNPEPTLKTVIVDGACIFANRPGWGTGAGCALHQWAVATGEDLTVVKPEVCWQLPLRRLEAYEDRPDGVEILRTTITEYNRRGWGNGGEDFDWYCTTAPGCHTASEPIWKSHAAELTALIGAEAYAKLAEHCARRAEAGVVAAPHPATVAANATRAR
;
A
#
# COMPACT_ATOMS: atom_id res chain seq x y z
N MET A 1 23.43 -23.95 -13.80
CA MET A 1 23.82 -22.58 -14.19
C MET A 1 22.90 -21.67 -13.41
N ASN A 2 23.42 -20.89 -12.45
CA ASN A 2 22.58 -19.91 -11.76
C ASN A 2 22.15 -18.89 -12.81
N ALA A 3 20.86 -18.87 -13.15
CA ALA A 3 20.31 -17.80 -13.97
C ALA A 3 20.65 -16.46 -13.27
N PRO A 4 21.05 -15.43 -14.01
CA PRO A 4 21.19 -14.11 -13.41
C PRO A 4 19.85 -13.76 -12.74
N VAL A 5 19.88 -13.53 -11.43
CA VAL A 5 18.70 -13.02 -10.72
C VAL A 5 18.57 -11.58 -11.17
N PHE A 6 17.56 -11.30 -12.00
CA PHE A 6 17.18 -9.91 -12.27
C PHE A 6 16.56 -9.36 -10.99
N LEU A 7 17.40 -8.70 -10.19
CA LEU A 7 16.99 -8.07 -8.93
C LEU A 7 16.06 -6.89 -9.15
N GLY A 8 15.93 -6.43 -10.40
CA GLY A 8 15.21 -5.22 -10.77
C GLY A 8 15.95 -3.93 -10.47
N PHE A 9 17.15 -4.02 -9.88
CA PHE A 9 18.00 -2.92 -9.42
C PHE A 9 19.49 -3.28 -9.60
N PRO A 10 20.41 -2.28 -9.57
CA PRO A 10 21.86 -2.53 -9.58
C PRO A 10 22.28 -3.52 -8.48
N SER A 11 23.29 -4.36 -8.76
CA SER A 11 23.71 -5.43 -7.84
C SER A 11 24.33 -4.95 -6.52
N ASP A 12 24.73 -3.69 -6.48
CA ASP A 12 25.33 -2.99 -5.34
C ASP A 12 24.33 -2.09 -4.57
N SER A 13 23.05 -2.10 -4.95
CA SER A 13 22.00 -1.31 -4.27
C SER A 13 21.53 -1.93 -2.95
N TYR A 14 20.85 -1.13 -2.12
CA TYR A 14 20.22 -1.61 -0.90
C TYR A 14 19.13 -2.65 -1.17
N ALA A 15 18.34 -2.46 -2.24
CA ALA A 15 17.38 -3.45 -2.71
C ALA A 15 18.04 -4.81 -3.02
N ALA A 16 19.17 -4.80 -3.74
CA ALA A 16 19.93 -6.01 -4.02
C ALA A 16 20.45 -6.70 -2.74
N ALA A 17 20.96 -5.91 -1.79
CA ALA A 17 21.44 -6.43 -0.51
C ALA A 17 20.32 -7.11 0.29
N SER A 18 19.12 -6.52 0.34
CA SER A 18 17.94 -7.08 1.02
C SER A 18 17.46 -8.39 0.39
N ILE A 19 17.36 -8.44 -0.94
CA ILE A 19 17.01 -9.66 -1.68
C ILE A 19 18.04 -10.77 -1.44
N ASN A 20 19.34 -10.45 -1.47
CA ASN A 20 20.40 -11.42 -1.24
C ASN A 20 20.40 -11.99 0.19
N ARG A 21 19.93 -11.23 1.19
CA ARG A 21 19.72 -11.72 2.56
C ARG A 21 18.47 -12.61 2.68
N GLY A 22 17.58 -12.59 1.69
CA GLY A 22 16.27 -13.26 1.73
C GLY A 22 15.24 -12.54 2.59
N ASP A 23 15.47 -11.26 2.89
CA ASP A 23 14.55 -10.42 3.66
C ASP A 23 13.30 -10.04 2.86
N GLU A 24 13.47 -9.99 1.54
CA GLU A 24 12.43 -9.87 0.53
C GLU A 24 12.82 -10.67 -0.71
N LEU A 25 11.88 -10.84 -1.65
CA LEU A 25 12.09 -11.61 -2.87
C LEU A 25 12.19 -10.70 -4.10
N PRO A 26 12.84 -11.16 -5.19
CA PRO A 26 12.85 -10.43 -6.46
C PRO A 26 11.42 -10.16 -6.96
N PRO A 27 11.15 -8.98 -7.56
CA PRO A 27 9.81 -8.58 -7.99
C PRO A 27 9.35 -9.23 -9.30
N ASP A 28 10.27 -9.84 -10.05
CA ASP A 28 10.01 -10.44 -11.36
C ASP A 28 9.72 -11.94 -11.20
N PHE A 29 8.43 -12.28 -11.29
CA PHE A 29 7.91 -13.65 -11.24
C PHE A 29 6.63 -13.73 -12.10
N ASP A 30 6.19 -14.96 -12.39
CA ASP A 30 4.99 -15.19 -13.18
C ASP A 30 3.75 -14.58 -12.49
N ARG A 31 2.94 -13.84 -13.25
CA ARG A 31 1.69 -13.23 -12.78
C ARG A 31 0.51 -13.75 -13.57
N GLU A 32 -0.61 -13.93 -12.88
CA GLU A 32 -1.90 -14.22 -13.49
C GLU A 32 -2.78 -12.97 -13.45
N TRP A 33 -3.41 -12.63 -14.58
CA TRP A 33 -4.24 -11.43 -14.72
C TRP A 33 -5.68 -11.81 -15.01
N PHE A 34 -6.62 -11.15 -14.31
CA PHE A 34 -8.05 -11.24 -14.58
C PHE A 34 -8.58 -9.91 -15.10
N GLU A 35 -9.00 -9.93 -16.36
CA GLU A 35 -9.56 -8.77 -17.02
C GLU A 35 -11.08 -8.95 -17.22
N PHE A 36 -11.84 -7.87 -16.96
CA PHE A 36 -13.27 -7.83 -17.19
C PHE A 36 -13.78 -6.39 -17.37
N SER A 37 -14.88 -6.22 -18.11
CA SER A 37 -15.57 -4.93 -18.21
C SER A 37 -16.32 -4.63 -16.91
N ASN A 38 -16.21 -3.40 -16.42
CA ASN A 38 -16.89 -2.93 -15.22
C ASN A 38 -18.41 -3.08 -15.39
N PRO A 39 -19.12 -3.79 -14.48
CA PRO A 39 -20.57 -3.93 -14.58
C PRO A 39 -21.34 -2.60 -14.57
N ALA A 40 -20.80 -1.57 -13.91
CA ALA A 40 -21.41 -0.25 -13.80
C ALA A 40 -21.10 0.66 -15.01
N ASP A 41 -20.06 0.35 -15.79
CA ASP A 41 -19.64 1.15 -16.95
C ASP A 41 -18.99 0.27 -18.04
N PRO A 42 -19.65 0.05 -19.19
CA PRO A 42 -19.11 -0.76 -20.28
C PRO A 42 -17.90 -0.12 -20.99
N LEU A 43 -17.62 1.17 -20.76
CA LEU A 43 -16.43 1.89 -21.24
C LEU A 43 -15.29 1.91 -20.21
N HIS A 44 -15.41 1.13 -19.14
CA HIS A 44 -14.37 0.97 -18.13
C HIS A 44 -13.91 -0.48 -18.04
N GLN A 45 -12.67 -0.74 -18.40
CA GLN A 45 -12.05 -2.05 -18.33
C GLN A 45 -11.23 -2.19 -17.05
N ILE A 46 -11.46 -3.26 -16.30
CA ILE A 46 -10.74 -3.57 -15.07
C ILE A 46 -9.77 -4.71 -15.34
N ASN A 47 -8.51 -4.56 -14.93
CA ASN A 47 -7.48 -5.59 -15.00
C ASN A 47 -6.86 -5.82 -13.62
N ILE A 48 -6.98 -7.02 -13.08
CA ILE A 48 -6.56 -7.34 -11.70
C ILE A 48 -5.45 -8.38 -11.71
N ASP A 49 -4.39 -8.11 -10.96
CA ASP A 49 -3.32 -9.06 -10.66
C ASP A 49 -3.81 -10.11 -9.65
N LEU A 50 -4.19 -11.30 -10.13
CA LEU A 50 -4.65 -12.40 -9.29
C LEU A 50 -3.54 -12.93 -8.39
N THR A 51 -2.29 -12.94 -8.87
CA THR A 51 -1.14 -13.36 -8.07
C THR A 51 -0.99 -12.47 -6.82
N TRP A 52 -1.28 -11.18 -6.95
CA TRP A 52 -1.28 -10.25 -5.82
C TRP A 52 -2.52 -10.37 -4.94
N VAL A 53 -3.74 -10.27 -5.49
CA VAL A 53 -4.94 -10.21 -4.67
C VAL A 53 -5.27 -11.55 -3.98
N GLU A 54 -4.76 -12.67 -4.50
CA GLU A 54 -4.83 -13.99 -3.84
C GLU A 54 -3.66 -14.26 -2.88
N SER A 55 -2.71 -13.32 -2.76
CA SER A 55 -1.63 -13.41 -1.78
C SER A 55 -2.12 -13.18 -0.35
N HIS A 56 -1.36 -13.68 0.63
CA HIS A 56 -1.66 -13.56 2.06
C HIS A 56 -0.85 -12.45 2.73
N TRP A 57 -0.61 -11.36 2.02
CA TRP A 57 0.09 -10.20 2.56
C TRP A 57 -0.74 -9.49 3.64
N HIS A 58 -0.07 -8.94 4.65
CA HIS A 58 -0.61 -7.92 5.54
C HIS A 58 0.45 -6.86 5.87
N CYS A 59 0.01 -5.67 6.23
CA CYS A 59 0.91 -4.63 6.72
C CYS A 59 1.60 -5.10 8.00
N GLY A 60 2.93 -5.01 8.03
CA GLY A 60 3.72 -5.38 9.20
C GLY A 60 4.00 -4.23 10.16
N PHE A 61 3.57 -3.00 9.85
CA PHE A 61 3.98 -1.82 10.61
C PHE A 61 3.56 -1.92 12.08
N GLY A 62 4.50 -1.68 12.99
CA GLY A 62 4.31 -1.85 14.44
C GLY A 62 4.56 -3.28 14.95
N THR A 63 4.87 -4.21 14.05
CA THR A 63 5.20 -5.61 14.38
C THR A 63 6.66 -5.91 14.02
N SER A 64 7.18 -7.05 14.49
CA SER A 64 8.52 -7.52 14.14
C SER A 64 8.69 -7.90 12.66
N ALA A 65 7.60 -7.98 11.89
CA ALA A 65 7.66 -8.27 10.45
C ALA A 65 8.12 -7.06 9.62
N CYS A 66 7.89 -5.83 10.10
CA CYS A 66 8.32 -4.62 9.40
C CYS A 66 9.75 -4.26 9.78
N LYS A 67 10.63 -4.21 8.78
CA LYS A 67 12.04 -3.81 8.98
C LYS A 67 12.30 -2.32 8.72
N GLY A 68 11.28 -1.58 8.26
CA GLY A 68 11.40 -0.19 7.81
C GLY A 68 12.09 -0.06 6.46
N ILE A 69 11.79 1.03 5.76
CA ILE A 69 12.46 1.36 4.49
C ILE A 69 13.85 1.97 4.70
N ASP A 70 14.10 2.52 5.89
CA ASP A 70 15.37 3.09 6.33
C ASP A 70 15.87 2.31 7.55
N ALA A 71 17.02 1.65 7.43
CA ALA A 71 17.63 0.85 8.49
C ALA A 71 18.11 1.71 9.68
N GLN A 72 18.26 3.02 9.51
CA GLN A 72 18.58 3.95 10.60
C GLN A 72 17.33 4.31 11.42
N ASN A 73 16.14 4.20 10.83
CA ASN A 73 14.86 4.43 11.48
C ASN A 73 13.85 3.30 11.22
N PRO A 74 14.16 2.05 11.60
CA PRO A 74 13.35 0.89 11.20
C PRO A 74 11.96 0.87 11.84
N ALA A 75 11.81 1.60 12.96
CA ALA A 75 10.61 1.59 13.77
C ALA A 75 9.42 2.34 13.14
N VAL A 76 9.63 3.08 12.04
CA VAL A 76 8.59 3.91 11.40
C VAL A 76 8.08 3.34 10.07
N GLY A 77 8.50 2.14 9.69
CA GLY A 77 7.99 1.47 8.49
C GLY A 77 8.27 2.26 7.21
N CYS A 78 7.22 2.50 6.41
CA CYS A 78 7.26 3.32 5.19
C CYS A 78 6.88 4.79 5.43
N CYS A 79 6.65 5.22 6.68
CA CYS A 79 6.13 6.56 7.00
C CYS A 79 7.19 7.68 6.93
N GLY A 80 8.39 7.42 6.41
CA GLY A 80 9.51 8.36 6.43
C GLY A 80 9.27 9.66 5.65
N HIS A 81 8.43 9.63 4.62
CA HIS A 81 8.18 10.77 3.74
C HIS A 81 7.01 11.66 4.16
N GLY A 82 6.31 11.32 5.24
CA GLY A 82 4.97 11.85 5.50
C GLY A 82 3.93 11.18 4.59
N ALA A 83 2.72 11.71 4.59
CA ALA A 83 1.63 11.29 3.72
C ALA A 83 1.12 12.50 2.95
N PHE A 84 1.30 12.49 1.63
CA PHE A 84 0.76 13.49 0.73
C PHE A 84 -0.75 13.32 0.60
N LEU A 85 -1.47 14.43 0.61
CA LEU A 85 -2.91 14.46 0.43
C LEU A 85 -3.23 14.59 -1.05
N VAL A 86 -4.20 13.83 -1.52
CA VAL A 86 -4.53 13.78 -2.96
C VAL A 86 -5.47 14.91 -3.38
N ASP A 87 -6.40 15.31 -2.51
CA ASP A 87 -7.37 16.36 -2.79
C ASP A 87 -7.99 16.95 -1.49
N ASP A 88 -8.94 17.87 -1.66
CA ASP A 88 -9.67 18.50 -0.56
C ASP A 88 -10.54 17.50 0.23
N THR A 89 -10.98 16.40 -0.40
CA THR A 89 -11.77 15.36 0.28
C THR A 89 -10.89 14.59 1.25
N ASP A 90 -9.69 14.20 0.82
CA ASP A 90 -8.68 13.54 1.63
C ASP A 90 -8.28 14.40 2.84
N ARG A 91 -8.06 15.71 2.62
CA ARG A 91 -7.84 16.66 3.72
C ARG A 91 -9.02 16.73 4.67
N ALA A 92 -10.23 16.91 4.17
CA ALA A 92 -11.42 17.07 5.02
C ALA A 92 -11.71 15.81 5.86
N GLN A 93 -11.52 14.62 5.26
CA GLN A 93 -11.65 13.35 5.95
C GLN A 93 -10.58 13.17 7.03
N LEU A 94 -9.33 13.54 6.76
CA LEU A 94 -8.26 13.50 7.74
C LEU A 94 -8.49 14.50 8.89
N VAL A 95 -9.00 15.71 8.59
CA VAL A 95 -9.42 16.68 9.62
C VAL A 95 -10.48 16.07 10.55
N ASP A 96 -11.51 15.42 10.00
CA ASP A 96 -12.52 14.74 10.81
C ASP A 96 -11.92 13.59 11.64
N ALA A 97 -11.04 12.79 11.04
CA ALA A 97 -10.34 11.69 11.71
C ALA A 97 -9.53 12.17 12.92
N VAL A 98 -8.74 13.24 12.79
CA VAL A 98 -7.91 13.76 13.90
C VAL A 98 -8.73 14.33 15.05
N HIS A 99 -9.93 14.86 14.75
CA HIS A 99 -10.84 15.40 15.76
C HIS A 99 -11.58 14.29 16.53
N ARG A 100 -11.90 13.18 15.86
CA ARG A 100 -12.56 12.03 16.48
C ARG A 100 -11.59 11.09 17.20
N MET A 101 -10.35 11.00 16.73
CA MET A 101 -9.36 10.06 17.27
C MET A 101 -9.00 10.39 18.73
N PRO A 102 -9.23 9.45 19.68
CA PRO A 102 -8.84 9.67 21.07
C PRO A 102 -7.33 9.78 21.25
N ASP A 103 -6.88 10.70 22.11
CA ASP A 103 -5.47 11.05 22.34
C ASP A 103 -4.55 9.85 22.64
N LYS A 104 -5.08 8.80 23.27
CA LYS A 104 -4.31 7.58 23.56
C LYS A 104 -3.71 6.94 22.31
N PHE A 105 -4.31 7.15 21.13
CA PHE A 105 -3.82 6.58 19.88
C PHE A 105 -2.75 7.43 19.20
N TRP A 106 -2.58 8.70 19.56
CA TRP A 106 -1.71 9.61 18.82
C TRP A 106 -0.62 10.19 19.72
N GLN A 107 0.54 9.54 19.69
CA GLN A 107 1.69 9.90 20.55
C GLN A 107 2.15 11.34 20.36
N LEU A 108 2.23 11.77 19.10
CA LEU A 108 2.80 13.06 18.70
C LEU A 108 1.68 14.07 18.40
N LYS A 109 0.51 13.90 19.01
CA LYS A 109 -0.60 14.83 18.87
C LYS A 109 -0.16 16.25 19.26
N PRO A 110 -0.33 17.25 18.39
CA PRO A 110 -0.04 18.64 18.74
C PRO A 110 -0.95 19.16 19.87
N ALA A 111 -0.53 20.23 20.54
CA ALA A 111 -1.29 20.81 21.64
C ALA A 111 -2.63 21.45 21.20
N SER A 112 -2.68 21.96 19.95
CA SER A 112 -3.90 22.41 19.27
C SER A 112 -4.06 21.64 17.97
N LEU A 113 -5.30 21.35 17.56
CA LEU A 113 -5.59 20.74 16.25
C LEU A 113 -5.85 21.77 15.16
N ASP A 114 -6.23 22.99 15.56
CA ASP A 114 -6.51 24.12 14.69
C ASP A 114 -5.62 25.29 15.15
N GLU A 115 -4.65 25.69 14.34
CA GLU A 115 -3.78 26.82 14.62
C GLU A 115 -3.35 27.50 13.32
N GLY A 116 -3.57 28.81 13.20
CA GLY A 116 -3.22 29.55 11.99
C GLY A 116 -4.05 29.17 10.77
N ASP A 117 -3.46 29.36 9.58
CA ASP A 117 -4.12 29.11 8.28
C ASP A 117 -3.99 27.64 7.81
N LEU A 118 -3.08 26.87 8.42
CA LEU A 118 -2.80 25.47 8.09
C LEU A 118 -2.75 24.64 9.37
N GLU A 119 -3.38 23.47 9.37
CA GLU A 119 -3.41 22.57 10.50
C GLU A 119 -1.97 22.17 10.93
N PRO A 120 -1.64 22.15 12.23
CA PRO A 120 -0.26 21.97 12.72
C PRO A 120 0.34 20.58 12.48
N TRP A 121 -0.46 19.66 11.93
CA TRP A 121 -0.04 18.33 11.51
C TRP A 121 0.11 18.21 9.98
N LEU A 122 -0.04 19.31 9.23
CA LEU A 122 0.23 19.44 7.81
C LEU A 122 1.35 20.45 7.53
N GLU A 123 2.04 20.25 6.41
CA GLU A 123 3.01 21.17 5.83
C GLU A 123 2.89 21.16 4.30
N TRP A 124 3.35 22.23 3.67
CA TRP A 124 3.49 22.29 2.21
C TRP A 124 4.84 21.71 1.79
N ASP A 125 4.81 20.94 0.71
CA ASP A 125 5.98 20.37 0.04
C ASP A 125 5.75 20.46 -1.48
N GLU A 126 6.68 19.95 -2.28
CA GLU A 126 6.59 19.97 -3.75
C GLU A 126 6.58 18.53 -4.30
N LEU A 127 5.68 18.25 -5.25
CA LEU A 127 5.70 17.04 -6.07
C LEU A 127 5.63 17.44 -7.54
N ASP A 128 6.35 16.72 -8.40
CA ASP A 128 6.30 16.96 -9.83
C ASP A 128 4.95 16.48 -10.42
N ASP A 129 4.35 17.29 -11.27
CA ASP A 129 3.21 16.90 -12.12
C ASP A 129 3.62 15.87 -13.19
N GLU A 130 2.67 15.46 -14.03
CA GLU A 130 2.92 14.49 -15.11
C GLU A 130 3.95 14.98 -16.15
N ASP A 131 4.13 16.30 -16.26
CA ASP A 131 5.09 16.95 -17.16
C ASP A 131 6.45 17.23 -16.48
N GLY A 132 6.61 16.89 -15.20
CA GLY A 132 7.83 17.12 -14.43
C GLY A 132 7.96 18.52 -13.83
N ASN A 133 6.87 19.28 -13.74
CA ASN A 133 6.87 20.61 -13.13
C ASN A 133 6.56 20.48 -11.62
N PRO A 134 7.34 21.12 -10.74
CA PRO A 134 7.04 21.12 -9.31
C PRO A 134 5.71 21.82 -9.01
N GLU A 135 4.81 21.12 -8.35
CA GLU A 135 3.54 21.65 -7.84
C GLU A 135 3.48 21.58 -6.31
N PRO A 136 2.94 22.62 -5.66
CA PRO A 136 2.78 22.63 -4.22
C PRO A 136 1.72 21.60 -3.81
N THR A 137 2.08 20.74 -2.87
CA THR A 137 1.22 19.69 -2.36
C THR A 137 1.23 19.68 -0.83
N LEU A 138 0.10 19.31 -0.24
CA LEU A 138 -0.03 19.19 1.20
C LEU A 138 0.39 17.81 1.64
N LYS A 139 1.16 17.72 2.72
CA LYS A 139 1.46 16.46 3.36
C LYS A 139 1.48 16.55 4.87
N THR A 140 1.43 15.41 5.54
CA THR A 140 1.60 15.37 6.99
C THR A 140 3.02 15.74 7.40
N VAL A 141 3.16 16.52 8.48
CA VAL A 141 4.46 16.91 9.07
C VAL A 141 5.33 15.70 9.39
N ILE A 142 6.63 15.85 9.13
CA ILE A 142 7.67 14.90 9.56
C ILE A 142 8.26 15.34 10.90
N VAL A 143 8.13 14.49 11.92
CA VAL A 143 8.73 14.67 13.25
C VAL A 143 9.76 13.56 13.44
N ASP A 144 11.02 13.92 13.71
CA ASP A 144 12.13 12.98 13.91
C ASP A 144 12.18 11.88 12.84
N GLY A 145 12.17 12.30 11.56
CA GLY A 145 12.33 11.42 10.40
C GLY A 145 11.14 10.53 10.05
N ALA A 146 9.93 10.80 10.56
CA ALA A 146 8.72 10.16 10.05
C ALA A 146 7.45 11.00 10.25
N CYS A 147 6.39 10.62 9.53
CA CYS A 147 5.03 11.13 9.67
C CYS A 147 4.63 11.29 11.16
N ILE A 148 3.99 12.42 11.49
CA ILE A 148 3.46 12.73 12.81
C ILE A 148 2.47 11.68 13.36
N PHE A 149 1.85 10.86 12.50
CA PHE A 149 0.98 9.76 12.90
C PHE A 149 1.71 8.44 13.17
N ALA A 150 3.03 8.35 12.96
CA ALA A 150 3.80 7.14 13.25
C ALA A 150 4.13 7.08 14.76
N ASN A 151 3.37 6.31 15.54
CA ASN A 151 3.74 6.04 16.93
C ASN A 151 5.05 5.25 16.99
N ARG A 152 5.91 5.64 17.92
CA ARG A 152 7.22 5.05 18.18
C ARG A 152 7.14 3.95 19.24
N PRO A 153 8.17 3.09 19.36
CA PRO A 153 8.25 2.10 20.41
C PRO A 153 8.16 2.74 21.80
N GLY A 154 7.41 2.09 22.70
CA GLY A 154 7.18 2.58 24.07
C GLY A 154 5.90 3.39 24.27
N TRP A 155 5.16 3.74 23.19
CA TRP A 155 3.84 4.35 23.31
C TRP A 155 2.77 3.35 23.80
N GLY A 156 1.73 3.85 24.46
CA GLY A 156 0.70 3.02 25.12
C GLY A 156 -0.08 2.08 24.18
N THR A 157 -0.23 2.45 22.91
CA THR A 157 -0.84 1.61 21.87
C THR A 157 0.18 0.83 21.03
N GLY A 158 1.47 0.91 21.38
CA GLY A 158 2.57 0.33 20.63
C GLY A 158 3.00 1.16 19.42
N ALA A 159 4.10 0.76 18.79
CA ALA A 159 4.55 1.36 17.54
C ALA A 159 3.55 1.07 16.40
N GLY A 160 3.45 1.97 15.42
CA GLY A 160 2.53 1.83 14.29
C GLY A 160 1.80 3.12 13.94
N CYS A 161 0.96 3.09 12.91
CA CYS A 161 0.19 4.28 12.50
C CYS A 161 -0.96 4.53 13.48
N ALA A 162 -1.02 5.71 14.09
CA ALA A 162 -2.06 6.14 15.02
C ALA A 162 -3.48 5.98 14.43
N LEU A 163 -3.68 6.47 13.20
CA LEU A 163 -4.96 6.39 12.47
C LEU A 163 -5.37 4.93 12.24
N HIS A 164 -4.42 4.07 11.86
CA HIS A 164 -4.69 2.65 11.63
C HIS A 164 -5.01 1.91 12.94
N GLN A 165 -4.23 2.14 14.00
CA GLN A 165 -4.47 1.54 15.31
C GLN A 165 -5.83 1.96 15.87
N TRP A 166 -6.20 3.24 15.73
CA TRP A 166 -7.51 3.73 16.11
C TRP A 166 -8.61 3.05 15.30
N ALA A 167 -8.51 3.07 13.97
CA ALA A 167 -9.51 2.51 13.07
C ALA A 167 -9.80 1.03 13.34
N VAL A 168 -8.75 0.21 13.50
CA VAL A 168 -8.89 -1.21 13.84
C VAL A 168 -9.53 -1.38 15.23
N ALA A 169 -9.17 -0.55 16.21
CA ALA A 169 -9.71 -0.65 17.56
C ALA A 169 -11.18 -0.21 17.68
N THR A 170 -11.67 0.64 16.78
CA THR A 170 -13.04 1.17 16.81
C THR A 170 -13.91 0.71 15.63
N GLY A 171 -13.37 -0.04 14.69
CA GLY A 171 -14.08 -0.50 13.49
C GLY A 171 -14.36 0.61 12.48
N GLU A 172 -13.52 1.65 12.43
CA GLU A 172 -13.62 2.71 11.42
C GLU A 172 -13.12 2.22 10.07
N ASP A 173 -13.64 2.83 9.00
CA ASP A 173 -13.18 2.54 7.64
C ASP A 173 -11.83 3.20 7.38
N LEU A 174 -10.80 2.37 7.14
CA LEU A 174 -9.45 2.83 6.84
C LEU A 174 -9.38 3.70 5.58
N THR A 175 -10.26 3.49 4.61
CA THR A 175 -10.32 4.28 3.38
C THR A 175 -10.84 5.69 3.59
N VAL A 176 -11.45 5.94 4.75
CA VAL A 176 -12.01 7.24 5.14
C VAL A 176 -11.12 7.93 6.16
N VAL A 177 -10.56 7.21 7.13
CA VAL A 177 -9.84 7.86 8.25
C VAL A 177 -8.33 7.99 8.05
N LYS A 178 -7.79 7.46 6.95
CA LYS A 178 -6.36 7.58 6.60
C LYS A 178 -6.21 8.36 5.30
N PRO A 179 -5.07 9.06 5.13
CA PRO A 179 -4.69 9.63 3.84
C PRO A 179 -4.78 8.60 2.71
N GLU A 180 -5.23 9.01 1.53
CA GLU A 180 -5.44 8.12 0.39
C GLU A 180 -4.20 7.29 0.05
N VAL A 181 -3.05 7.95 -0.06
CA VAL A 181 -1.76 7.31 -0.34
C VAL A 181 -1.39 6.22 0.68
N CYS A 182 -1.87 6.36 1.93
CA CYS A 182 -1.51 5.47 3.03
C CYS A 182 -2.37 4.21 3.13
N TRP A 183 -3.65 4.28 2.78
CA TRP A 183 -4.49 3.08 2.73
C TRP A 183 -4.39 2.37 1.39
N GLN A 184 -4.07 3.10 0.31
CA GLN A 184 -3.82 2.47 -0.98
C GLN A 184 -2.61 1.55 -0.91
N LEU A 185 -1.49 1.97 -0.32
CA LEU A 185 -0.35 1.07 -0.15
C LEU A 185 -0.76 -0.17 0.68
N PRO A 186 -0.62 -1.39 0.13
CA PRO A 186 0.25 -1.81 -0.99
C PRO A 186 -0.46 -2.09 -2.33
N LEU A 187 -1.75 -1.78 -2.46
CA LEU A 187 -2.47 -1.81 -3.74
C LEU A 187 -1.96 -0.67 -4.63
N ARG A 188 -1.56 -1.00 -5.85
CA ARG A 188 -1.23 -0.04 -6.89
C ARG A 188 -2.38 0.04 -7.87
N ARG A 189 -3.00 1.22 -7.97
CA ARG A 189 -3.92 1.57 -9.04
C ARG A 189 -3.15 2.29 -10.16
N LEU A 190 -3.41 1.88 -11.40
CA LEU A 190 -2.94 2.55 -12.60
C LEU A 190 -4.15 2.78 -13.49
N GLU A 191 -4.27 3.98 -14.05
CA GLU A 191 -5.38 4.36 -14.90
C GLU A 191 -4.84 4.94 -16.20
N ALA A 192 -5.41 4.50 -17.32
CA ALA A 192 -5.05 4.99 -18.64
C ALA A 192 -6.27 4.96 -19.55
N TYR A 193 -6.46 6.03 -20.33
CA TYR A 193 -7.39 6.00 -21.45
C TYR A 193 -6.75 5.29 -22.65
N GLU A 194 -7.50 4.42 -23.32
CA GLU A 194 -7.07 3.74 -24.54
C GLU A 194 -8.13 3.82 -25.64
N ASP A 195 -7.69 4.14 -26.86
CA ASP A 195 -8.51 4.07 -28.07
C ASP A 195 -8.54 2.64 -28.60
N ARG A 196 -9.74 2.04 -28.62
CA ARG A 196 -9.92 0.72 -29.22
C ARG A 196 -9.93 0.79 -30.76
N PRO A 197 -9.61 -0.31 -31.46
CA PRO A 197 -9.66 -0.36 -32.92
C PRO A 197 -11.04 -0.08 -33.55
N ASP A 198 -12.13 -0.16 -32.77
CA ASP A 198 -13.48 0.21 -33.19
C ASP A 198 -13.79 1.71 -33.03
N GLY A 199 -12.82 2.51 -32.57
CA GLY A 199 -12.92 3.96 -32.39
C GLY A 199 -13.55 4.40 -31.07
N VAL A 200 -13.73 3.48 -30.12
CA VAL A 200 -14.26 3.79 -28.78
C VAL A 200 -13.10 3.97 -27.81
N GLU A 201 -13.02 5.16 -27.20
CA GLU A 201 -12.13 5.41 -26.07
C GLU A 201 -12.70 4.76 -24.81
N ILE A 202 -11.84 4.09 -24.04
CA ILE A 202 -12.19 3.51 -22.75
C ILE A 202 -11.18 3.84 -21.67
N LEU A 203 -11.64 3.85 -20.42
CA LEU A 203 -10.77 3.88 -19.26
C LEU A 203 -10.31 2.45 -18.95
N ARG A 204 -9.03 2.23 -18.72
CA ARG A 204 -8.46 1.00 -18.19
C ARG A 204 -7.90 1.25 -16.80
N THR A 205 -8.47 0.58 -15.80
CA THR A 205 -7.94 0.57 -14.42
C THR A 205 -7.26 -0.77 -14.15
N THR A 206 -5.98 -0.72 -13.78
CA THR A 206 -5.20 -1.89 -13.37
C THR A 206 -4.95 -1.85 -11.86
N ILE A 207 -5.28 -2.93 -11.15
CA ILE A 207 -4.93 -3.12 -9.73
C ILE A 207 -3.84 -4.18 -9.63
N THR A 208 -2.70 -3.82 -9.06
CA THR A 208 -1.53 -4.71 -8.91
C THR A 208 -0.79 -4.44 -7.61
N GLU A 209 0.31 -5.17 -7.40
CA GLU A 209 1.22 -4.99 -6.28
C GLU A 209 1.98 -3.67 -6.41
N TYR A 210 1.94 -2.84 -5.35
CA TYR A 210 2.81 -1.69 -5.23
C TYR A 210 4.21 -2.14 -4.79
N ASN A 211 4.98 -2.70 -5.71
CA ASN A 211 6.37 -3.07 -5.46
C ASN A 211 7.29 -1.84 -5.40
N ARG A 212 8.59 -2.05 -5.10
CA ARG A 212 9.59 -0.98 -5.00
C ARG A 212 9.63 -0.03 -6.20
N ARG A 213 9.39 -0.53 -7.42
CA ARG A 213 9.41 0.31 -8.65
C ARG A 213 8.24 1.29 -8.70
N GLY A 214 7.22 1.13 -7.84
CA GLY A 214 6.18 2.13 -7.63
C GLY A 214 6.68 3.44 -7.04
N TRP A 215 7.81 3.41 -6.34
CA TRP A 215 8.44 4.59 -5.76
C TRP A 215 9.39 5.33 -6.72
N GLY A 216 9.36 4.98 -8.01
CA GLY A 216 10.32 5.47 -9.00
C GLY A 216 11.76 5.12 -8.59
N ASN A 217 12.69 6.06 -8.76
CA ASN A 217 14.09 5.88 -8.39
C ASN A 217 14.28 5.71 -6.87
N GLY A 218 13.39 6.29 -6.03
CA GLY A 218 13.52 6.20 -4.58
C GLY A 218 13.37 4.78 -4.03
N GLY A 219 12.70 3.88 -4.76
CA GLY A 219 12.53 2.49 -4.34
C GLY A 219 13.83 1.67 -4.34
N GLU A 220 14.86 2.13 -5.07
CA GLU A 220 16.22 1.54 -5.04
C GLU A 220 16.91 1.78 -3.70
N ASP A 221 16.65 2.93 -3.08
CA ASP A 221 17.32 3.40 -1.87
C ASP A 221 16.78 2.77 -0.58
N PHE A 222 15.65 2.06 -0.64
CA PHE A 222 15.09 1.45 0.57
C PHE A 222 15.89 0.21 1.00
N ASP A 223 16.25 0.13 2.28
CA ASP A 223 16.95 -1.01 2.90
C ASP A 223 16.13 -2.30 2.89
N TRP A 224 14.80 -2.18 2.84
CA TRP A 224 13.85 -3.29 2.83
C TRP A 224 12.46 -2.82 2.35
N TYR A 225 11.69 -3.70 1.71
CA TYR A 225 10.31 -3.40 1.31
C TYR A 225 9.38 -4.60 1.52
N CYS A 226 8.12 -4.33 1.84
CA CYS A 226 7.26 -5.33 2.49
C CYS A 226 6.48 -6.24 1.54
N THR A 227 6.21 -5.82 0.30
CA THR A 227 5.26 -6.52 -0.59
C THR A 227 5.81 -7.82 -1.16
N THR A 228 7.14 -8.00 -1.18
CA THR A 228 7.78 -9.27 -1.54
C THR A 228 8.44 -9.96 -0.34
N ALA A 229 8.22 -9.46 0.87
CA ALA A 229 8.82 -10.00 2.09
C ALA A 229 8.01 -11.19 2.64
N PRO A 230 8.54 -12.43 2.70
CA PRO A 230 7.79 -13.59 3.20
C PRO A 230 7.24 -13.39 4.62
N GLY A 231 7.94 -12.61 5.46
CA GLY A 231 7.48 -12.27 6.82
C GLY A 231 6.20 -11.45 6.88
N CYS A 232 5.79 -10.81 5.77
CA CYS A 232 4.51 -10.09 5.65
C CYS A 232 3.42 -10.93 4.97
N HIS A 233 3.74 -12.10 4.41
CA HIS A 233 2.77 -12.97 3.70
C HIS A 233 2.15 -14.03 4.61
N THR A 234 1.82 -13.61 5.82
CA THR A 234 1.41 -14.49 6.92
C THR A 234 -0.07 -14.35 7.29
N ALA A 235 -0.84 -13.54 6.57
CA ALA A 235 -2.25 -13.28 6.85
C ALA A 235 -3.09 -14.56 6.77
N SER A 236 -4.15 -14.64 7.57
CA SER A 236 -5.10 -15.75 7.51
C SER A 236 -5.99 -15.71 6.27
N GLU A 237 -6.24 -14.52 5.74
CA GLU A 237 -7.08 -14.29 4.57
C GLU A 237 -6.27 -13.63 3.45
N PRO A 238 -6.60 -13.92 2.18
CA PRO A 238 -5.97 -13.25 1.05
C PRO A 238 -6.39 -11.78 0.95
N ILE A 239 -5.65 -10.99 0.18
CA ILE A 239 -5.91 -9.55 -0.02
C ILE A 239 -7.33 -9.29 -0.51
N TRP A 240 -7.86 -10.08 -1.45
CA TRP A 240 -9.22 -9.86 -1.97
C TRP A 240 -10.32 -9.91 -0.90
N LYS A 241 -10.04 -10.54 0.26
CA LYS A 241 -10.93 -10.52 1.43
C LYS A 241 -10.54 -9.44 2.43
N SER A 242 -9.26 -9.43 2.81
CA SER A 242 -8.77 -8.56 3.88
C SER A 242 -8.76 -7.07 3.52
N HIS A 243 -8.70 -6.74 2.22
CA HIS A 243 -8.70 -5.38 1.68
C HIS A 243 -9.98 -5.10 0.88
N ALA A 244 -11.11 -5.65 1.32
CA ALA A 244 -12.39 -5.50 0.63
C ALA A 244 -12.83 -4.04 0.50
N ALA A 245 -12.60 -3.23 1.53
CA ALA A 245 -12.96 -1.81 1.54
C ALA A 245 -12.10 -1.01 0.55
N GLU A 246 -10.78 -1.21 0.61
CA GLU A 246 -9.80 -0.57 -0.27
C GLU A 246 -10.06 -0.94 -1.73
N LEU A 247 -10.27 -2.22 -2.04
CA LEU A 247 -10.62 -2.65 -3.40
C LEU A 247 -11.95 -2.05 -3.84
N THR A 248 -12.97 -2.00 -2.97
CA THR A 248 -14.25 -1.35 -3.28
C THR A 248 -14.08 0.14 -3.58
N ALA A 249 -13.26 0.85 -2.81
CA ALA A 249 -12.95 2.26 -3.04
C ALA A 249 -12.22 2.47 -4.37
N LEU A 250 -11.30 1.57 -4.75
CA LEU A 250 -10.49 1.70 -5.96
C LEU A 250 -11.22 1.40 -7.26
N ILE A 251 -12.09 0.39 -7.29
CA ILE A 251 -12.75 -0.09 -8.52
C ILE A 251 -14.29 -0.04 -8.48
N GLY A 252 -14.88 0.37 -7.36
CA GLY A 252 -16.32 0.41 -7.14
C GLY A 252 -16.91 -0.92 -6.68
N ALA A 253 -18.09 -0.84 -6.04
CA ALA A 253 -18.74 -1.99 -5.39
C ALA A 253 -19.10 -3.12 -6.36
N GLU A 254 -19.59 -2.81 -7.56
CA GLU A 254 -20.01 -3.82 -8.53
C GLU A 254 -18.81 -4.57 -9.14
N ALA A 255 -17.72 -3.85 -9.44
CA ALA A 255 -16.50 -4.47 -9.93
C ALA A 255 -15.82 -5.31 -8.84
N TYR A 256 -15.79 -4.82 -7.59
CA TYR A 256 -15.29 -5.59 -6.45
C TYR A 256 -16.11 -6.87 -6.23
N ALA A 257 -17.45 -6.80 -6.28
CA ALA A 257 -18.29 -7.98 -6.12
C ALA A 257 -17.98 -9.06 -7.17
N LYS A 258 -17.74 -8.65 -8.43
CA LYS A 258 -17.34 -9.55 -9.52
C LYS A 258 -15.95 -10.17 -9.30
N LEU A 259 -14.99 -9.38 -8.82
CA LEU A 259 -13.67 -9.87 -8.42
C LEU A 259 -13.78 -10.90 -7.28
N ALA A 260 -14.50 -10.56 -6.21
CA ALA A 260 -14.68 -11.42 -5.05
C ALA A 260 -15.37 -12.76 -5.43
N GLU A 261 -16.40 -12.73 -6.28
CA GLU A 261 -17.03 -13.94 -6.80
C GLU A 261 -16.05 -14.79 -7.62
N HIS A 262 -15.23 -14.17 -8.47
CA HIS A 262 -14.22 -14.88 -9.25
C HIS A 262 -13.18 -15.57 -8.36
N CYS A 263 -12.60 -14.85 -7.39
CA CYS A 263 -11.62 -15.39 -6.45
C CYS A 263 -12.23 -16.44 -5.52
N ALA A 264 -13.48 -16.29 -5.08
CA ALA A 264 -14.18 -17.29 -4.27
C ALA A 264 -14.32 -18.63 -5.02
N ARG A 265 -14.77 -18.60 -6.28
CA ARG A 265 -14.87 -19.82 -7.12
C ARG A 265 -13.52 -20.49 -7.34
N ARG A 266 -12.46 -19.69 -7.54
CA ARG A 266 -11.09 -20.20 -7.66
C ARG A 266 -10.61 -20.89 -6.39
N ALA A 267 -10.85 -20.27 -5.23
CA ALA A 267 -10.50 -20.84 -3.93
C ALA A 267 -11.26 -22.15 -3.67
N GLU A 268 -12.57 -22.21 -3.96
CA GLU A 268 -13.38 -23.43 -3.85
C GLU A 268 -12.89 -24.56 -4.75
N ALA A 269 -12.43 -24.23 -5.95
CA ALA A 269 -11.87 -25.17 -6.91
C ALA A 269 -10.39 -25.53 -6.64
N GLY A 270 -9.74 -24.91 -5.66
CA GLY A 270 -8.32 -25.11 -5.35
C GLY A 270 -7.38 -24.66 -6.47
N VAL A 271 -7.78 -23.66 -7.27
CA VAL A 271 -6.98 -23.14 -8.38
C VAL A 271 -5.86 -22.28 -7.83
N VAL A 272 -4.61 -22.68 -8.10
CA VAL A 272 -3.40 -21.92 -7.79
C VAL A 272 -2.46 -22.02 -8.99
N ALA A 273 -2.59 -21.08 -9.95
CA ALA A 273 -1.79 -21.14 -11.19
C ALA A 273 -0.45 -20.39 -11.05
N ALA A 274 -0.49 -19.15 -10.55
CA ALA A 274 0.71 -18.34 -10.30
C ALA A 274 0.70 -17.79 -8.85
N PRO A 275 1.04 -18.61 -7.85
CA PRO A 275 1.03 -18.16 -6.45
C PRO A 275 2.15 -17.13 -6.19
N HIS A 276 1.85 -16.13 -5.37
CA HIS A 276 2.85 -15.12 -4.99
C HIS A 276 4.05 -15.78 -4.30
N PRO A 277 5.31 -15.57 -4.77
CA PRO A 277 6.48 -16.25 -4.22
C PRO A 277 6.67 -16.05 -2.71
N ALA A 278 6.36 -14.85 -2.20
CA ALA A 278 6.48 -14.56 -0.77
C ALA A 278 5.46 -15.35 0.08
N THR A 279 4.26 -15.60 -0.43
CA THR A 279 3.26 -16.47 0.20
C THR A 279 3.73 -17.93 0.21
N VAL A 280 4.32 -18.40 -0.90
CA VAL A 280 4.89 -19.75 -0.99
C VAL A 280 6.02 -19.94 0.03
N ALA A 281 6.94 -18.97 0.11
CA ALA A 281 8.06 -18.99 1.04
C ALA A 281 7.61 -18.93 2.53
N ALA A 282 6.60 -18.11 2.84
CA ALA A 282 6.02 -18.03 4.18
C ALA A 282 5.42 -19.38 4.62
N ASN A 283 4.67 -20.03 3.74
CA ASN A 283 4.06 -21.34 4.01
C ASN A 283 5.11 -22.45 4.16
N ALA A 284 6.16 -22.44 3.34
CA ALA A 284 7.26 -23.40 3.46
C ALA A 284 8.01 -23.28 4.80
N THR A 285 8.11 -22.07 5.35
CA THR A 285 8.75 -21.82 6.65
C THR A 285 7.89 -22.31 7.81
N ARG A 286 6.55 -22.13 7.74
CA ARG A 286 5.60 -22.61 8.77
C ARG A 286 5.48 -24.13 8.84
N ALA A 287 5.75 -24.83 7.74
CA ALA A 287 5.66 -26.29 7.66
C ALA A 287 6.91 -27.02 8.21
N ARG A 288 7.97 -26.28 8.55
CA ARG A 288 9.22 -26.80 9.14
C ARG A 288 9.20 -26.70 10.65
#